data_AF-A0A2E8Z562-F1
#
_entry.id   AF-A0A2E8Z562-F1
#
_cell.length_a   1.000
_cell.length_b   1.000
_cell.length_c   1.000
_cell.angle_alpha   90.00
_cell.angle_beta   90.00
_cell.angle_gamma   90.00
#
_symmetry.space_group_name_H-M   'P 1'
#
loop_
_entity.id
_entity.type
_entity.pdbx_description
1 polymer ?
#
loop_
_entity_poly.entity_id
_entity_poly.type
_entity_poly.pdbx_seq_one_letter_code
_entity_poly.pdbx_strand_id
1 'polypeptide(L)'
;MTVQIDSGSTTCAPFRRPARWFVTAHTTRFDRVDGELVEVATSVAHAKEIGTDRTACGVRAWTWRKLMDVSFPPHAGMKCRACLAALAAPHRGSDT
;
A
#
# COMPACT_ATOMS: atom_id res chain seq x y z
N MET A 1 51.28 9.95 -7.91
CA MET A 1 50.32 8.89 -7.53
C MET A 1 48.95 9.53 -7.47
N THR A 2 48.09 9.26 -8.46
CA THR A 2 46.79 9.90 -8.60
C THR A 2 45.72 8.83 -8.43
N VAL A 3 44.86 8.96 -7.42
CA VAL A 3 43.74 8.06 -7.17
C VAL A 3 42.51 8.64 -7.87
N GLN A 4 42.02 7.94 -8.89
CA GLN A 4 40.73 8.18 -9.53
C GLN A 4 39.61 7.84 -8.53
N ILE A 5 38.71 8.80 -8.30
CA ILE A 5 37.46 8.56 -7.57
C ILE A 5 36.40 8.25 -8.63
N ASP A 6 36.05 6.96 -8.77
CA ASP A 6 34.91 6.56 -9.58
C ASP A 6 33.64 7.19 -9.01
N SER A 7 33.01 8.04 -9.81
CA SER A 7 31.72 8.66 -9.51
C SER A 7 30.63 7.60 -9.62
N GLY A 8 30.57 6.72 -8.61
CA GLY A 8 29.46 5.81 -8.42
C GLY A 8 28.18 6.62 -8.30
N SER A 9 27.34 6.53 -9.33
CA SER A 9 25.99 7.08 -9.33
C SER A 9 25.20 6.40 -8.22
N THR A 10 25.20 7.03 -7.04
CA THR A 10 24.24 6.74 -5.99
C THR A 10 22.89 7.14 -6.54
N THR A 11 22.23 6.21 -7.24
CA THR A 11 20.84 6.38 -7.65
C THR A 11 20.04 6.36 -6.36
N CYS A 12 19.85 7.55 -5.77
CA CYS A 12 18.87 7.75 -4.72
C CYS A 12 17.54 7.23 -5.29
N ALA A 13 17.05 6.13 -4.72
CA ALA A 13 15.77 5.57 -5.11
C ALA A 13 14.73 6.71 -5.07
N PRO A 14 13.86 6.84 -6.09
CA PRO A 14 12.88 7.91 -6.11
C PRO A 14 12.02 7.81 -4.84
N PHE A 15 11.93 8.92 -4.10
CA PHE A 15 11.01 9.05 -2.98
C PHE A 15 9.59 8.82 -3.50
N ARG A 16 9.07 7.59 -3.36
CA ARG A 16 7.67 7.31 -3.70
C ARG A 16 6.82 8.10 -2.72
N ARG A 17 6.01 9.03 -3.23
CA ARG A 17 4.95 9.66 -2.43
C ARG A 17 4.16 8.54 -1.75
N PRO A 18 3.90 8.63 -0.43
CA PRO A 18 3.11 7.61 0.25
C PRO A 18 1.76 7.51 -0.46
N ALA A 19 1.34 6.28 -0.77
CA ALA A 19 0.05 6.07 -1.40
C ALA A 19 -1.03 6.62 -0.47
N ARG A 20 -1.94 7.43 -1.03
CA ARG A 20 -3.10 7.95 -0.27
C ARG A 20 -3.92 6.81 0.33
N TRP A 21 -4.00 5.69 -0.39
CA TRP A 21 -4.72 4.48 0.00
C TRP A 21 -3.75 3.31 0.14
N PHE A 22 -3.69 2.74 1.34
CA PHE A 22 -2.90 1.55 1.63
C PHE A 22 -3.79 0.32 1.82
N VAL A 23 -3.18 -0.86 1.76
CA VAL A 23 -3.87 -2.13 1.97
C VAL A 23 -4.11 -2.36 3.46
N THR A 24 -5.34 -2.72 3.81
CA THR A 24 -5.68 -3.30 5.12
C THR A 24 -6.46 -4.60 4.95
N ALA A 25 -6.22 -5.56 5.85
CA ALA A 25 -6.86 -6.87 5.83
C ALA A 25 -7.08 -7.39 7.25
N HIS A 26 -8.09 -8.24 7.43
CA HIS A 26 -8.40 -8.84 8.73
C HIS A 26 -7.31 -9.81 9.19
N THR A 27 -6.69 -10.51 8.23
CA THR A 27 -5.66 -11.51 8.46
C THR A 27 -4.52 -11.32 7.47
N THR A 28 -3.30 -11.46 7.97
CA THR A 28 -2.05 -11.44 7.21
C THR A 28 -1.23 -12.68 7.55
N ARG A 29 -0.21 -12.95 6.74
CA ARG A 29 0.88 -13.87 7.07
C ARG A 29 2.18 -13.28 6.56
N PHE A 30 3.31 -13.77 7.07
CA PHE A 30 4.60 -13.52 6.43
C PHE A 30 4.83 -14.58 5.34
N ASP A 31 5.30 -14.14 4.18
CA ASP A 31 5.66 -14.98 3.04
C ASP A 31 7.02 -14.58 2.49
N ARG A 32 7.68 -15.47 1.74
CA ARG A 32 8.93 -15.14 1.06
C ARG A 32 8.66 -14.76 -0.39
N VAL A 33 8.97 -13.53 -0.76
CA VAL A 33 8.88 -13.01 -2.14
C VAL A 33 10.27 -12.56 -2.55
N ASP A 34 10.82 -13.15 -3.62
CA ASP A 34 12.18 -12.88 -4.10
C ASP A 34 13.27 -13.04 -3.02
N GLY A 35 13.06 -13.97 -2.08
CA GLY A 35 13.98 -14.24 -0.96
C GLY A 35 13.74 -13.38 0.28
N GLU A 36 12.95 -12.32 0.17
CA GLU A 36 12.64 -11.38 1.26
C GLU A 36 11.37 -11.79 2.02
N LEU A 37 11.39 -11.64 3.35
CA LEU A 37 10.22 -11.92 4.19
C LEU A 37 9.29 -10.70 4.20
N VAL A 38 8.11 -10.83 3.58
CA VAL A 38 7.12 -9.75 3.44
C VAL A 38 5.79 -10.13 4.08
N GLU A 39 5.12 -9.17 4.72
CA GLU A 39 3.75 -9.38 5.23
C GLU A 39 2.76 -9.27 4.07
N VAL A 40 1.94 -10.30 3.87
CA VAL A 40 0.93 -10.38 2.79
C VAL A 40 -0.46 -10.59 3.35
N ALA A 41 -1.46 -10.00 2.71
CA ALA A 41 -2.87 -10.20 3.06
C ALA A 41 -3.32 -11.62 2.68
N THR A 42 -3.94 -12.33 3.62
CA THR A 42 -4.52 -13.67 3.39
C THR A 42 -6.04 -13.64 3.27
N SER A 43 -6.66 -12.56 3.74
CA SER A 43 -8.08 -12.25 3.52
C SER A 43 -8.24 -11.19 2.41
N VAL A 44 -9.49 -10.86 2.10
CA VAL A 44 -9.82 -9.79 1.15
C VAL A 44 -9.15 -8.49 1.59
N ALA A 45 -8.32 -7.93 0.70
CA ALA A 45 -7.69 -6.64 0.88
C ALA A 45 -8.69 -5.50 0.68
N HIS A 46 -8.67 -4.51 1.58
CA HIS A 46 -9.42 -3.28 1.48
C HIS A 46 -8.49 -2.07 1.37
N ALA A 47 -8.95 -1.03 0.70
CA ALA A 47 -8.30 0.26 0.69
C ALA A 47 -8.62 1.03 1.96
N LYS A 48 -7.62 1.63 2.60
CA LYS A 48 -7.81 2.54 3.73
C LYS A 48 -6.97 3.79 3.55
N GLU A 49 -7.55 4.94 3.85
CA GLU A 49 -6.86 6.23 3.80
C GLU A 49 -6.13 6.47 5.13
N ILE A 50 -4.93 7.04 5.05
CA ILE A 50 -4.12 7.39 6.23
C ILE A 50 -4.90 8.37 7.11
N GLY A 51 -4.89 8.15 8.42
CA GLY A 51 -5.61 8.99 9.39
C GLY A 51 -7.10 8.68 9.55
N THR A 52 -7.68 7.78 8.75
CA THR A 52 -9.08 7.37 8.89
C THR A 52 -9.21 6.04 9.62
N ASP A 53 -10.41 5.74 10.11
CA ASP A 53 -10.76 4.46 10.74
C ASP A 53 -11.56 3.52 9.82
N ARG A 54 -11.98 4.03 8.65
CA ARG A 54 -12.81 3.34 7.67
C ARG A 54 -12.05 3.03 6.39
N THR A 55 -12.48 1.95 5.75
CA THR A 55 -12.06 1.59 4.40
C THR A 55 -12.80 2.42 3.35
N ALA A 56 -12.32 2.43 2.11
CA ALA A 56 -13.00 3.10 1.00
C ALA A 56 -14.43 2.59 0.77
N CYS A 57 -14.72 1.32 1.13
CA CYS A 57 -16.08 0.76 1.09
C CYS A 57 -16.90 1.04 2.37
N GLY A 58 -16.43 1.90 3.28
CA GLY A 58 -17.18 2.37 4.45
C GLY A 58 -17.11 1.47 5.70
N VAL A 59 -16.47 0.30 5.61
CA VAL A 59 -16.31 -0.65 6.73
C VAL A 59 -15.25 -0.14 7.70
N ARG A 60 -15.54 -0.21 9.01
CA ARG A 60 -14.58 0.13 10.07
C ARG A 60 -13.45 -0.91 10.14
N ALA A 61 -12.21 -0.45 10.21
CA ALA A 61 -11.00 -1.28 10.20
C ALA A 61 -10.03 -0.84 11.31
N TRP A 62 -10.52 -0.83 12.56
CA TRP A 62 -9.74 -0.45 13.74
C TRP A 62 -8.73 -1.53 14.13
N THR A 63 -9.18 -2.79 14.08
CA THR A 63 -8.43 -3.97 14.53
C THR A 63 -7.68 -4.67 13.40
N TRP A 64 -7.79 -4.17 12.17
CA TRP A 64 -7.23 -4.82 11.00
C TRP A 64 -5.75 -4.49 10.85
N ARG A 65 -5.01 -5.43 10.25
CA ARG A 65 -3.59 -5.23 9.94
C ARG A 65 -3.46 -4.21 8.82
N LYS A 66 -2.50 -3.31 8.95
CA LYS A 66 -2.23 -2.22 7.99
C LYS A 66 -0.91 -2.53 7.30
N LEU A 67 -0.93 -2.71 5.99
CA LEU A 67 0.24 -2.92 5.17
C LEU A 67 0.57 -1.57 4.53
N MET A 68 1.13 -0.66 5.32
CA MET A 68 1.31 0.75 4.95
C MET A 68 2.22 0.94 3.73
N ASP A 69 3.14 -0.01 3.51
CA ASP A 69 4.06 -0.02 2.38
C ASP A 69 3.44 -0.57 1.09
N VAL A 70 2.22 -1.13 1.18
CA VAL A 70 1.52 -1.72 0.06
C VAL A 70 0.38 -0.81 -0.39
N SER A 71 0.53 -0.26 -1.60
CA SER A 71 -0.52 0.55 -2.23
C SER A 71 -1.73 -0.31 -2.58
N PHE A 72 -2.94 0.25 -2.41
CA PHE A 72 -4.15 -0.38 -2.94
C PHE A 72 -4.43 0.13 -4.36
N PRO A 73 -4.79 -0.75 -5.33
CA PRO A 73 -4.97 -2.20 -5.18
C PRO A 73 -3.64 -2.96 -5.13
N PRO A 74 -3.52 -4.03 -4.31
CA PRO A 74 -2.33 -4.87 -4.32
C PRO A 74 -2.17 -5.59 -5.66
N HIS A 75 -0.94 -5.95 -6.03
CA HIS A 75 -0.68 -6.71 -7.25
C HIS A 75 -1.35 -8.10 -7.20
N ALA A 76 -1.17 -8.81 -6.08
CA ALA A 76 -1.71 -10.16 -5.86
C ALA A 76 -2.77 -10.20 -4.74
N GLY A 77 -3.48 -11.33 -4.65
CA GLY A 77 -4.49 -11.59 -3.61
C GLY A 77 -5.89 -11.11 -3.93
N MET A 78 -6.84 -11.45 -3.05
CA MET A 78 -8.25 -11.06 -3.18
C MET A 78 -8.44 -9.58 -2.85
N LYS A 79 -9.23 -8.88 -3.67
CA LYS A 79 -9.47 -7.43 -3.56
C LYS A 79 -10.94 -7.17 -3.33
N CYS A 80 -11.26 -6.27 -2.40
CA CYS A 80 -12.63 -5.84 -2.21
C CYS A 80 -13.12 -5.09 -3.45
N ARG A 81 -14.11 -5.65 -4.16
CA ARG A 81 -14.71 -5.03 -5.36
C ARG A 81 -15.32 -3.66 -5.08
N ALA A 82 -15.92 -3.46 -3.89
CA ALA A 82 -16.49 -2.18 -3.49
C ALA A 82 -15.41 -1.11 -3.30
N CYS A 83 -14.24 -1.45 -2.73
CA CYS A 83 -13.10 -0.54 -2.65
C CYS A 83 -12.57 -0.18 -4.05
N LEU A 84 -12.48 -1.16 -4.96
CA LEU A 84 -12.07 -0.89 -6.36
C LEU A 84 -13.04 0.09 -7.03
N ALA A 85 -14.34 -0.13 -6.89
CA ALA A 85 -15.37 0.76 -7.45
C ALA A 85 -15.33 2.17 -6.84
N ALA A 86 -15.20 2.27 -5.51
CA ALA A 86 -15.13 3.54 -4.81
C ALA A 86 -13.93 4.41 -5.24
N LEU A 87 -12.80 3.78 -5.56
CA LEU A 87 -11.59 4.47 -6.02
C LEU A 87 -11.56 4.74 -7.53
N ALA A 88 -12.31 3.96 -8.32
CA ALA A 88 -12.46 4.21 -9.76
C ALA A 88 -13.46 5.35 -10.05
N ALA A 89 -14.40 5.59 -9.13
CA ALA A 89 -15.28 6.75 -9.22
C ALA A 89 -14.44 8.04 -9.08
N PRO A 90 -14.63 9.05 -9.95
CA PRO A 90 -13.97 10.33 -9.76
C PRO A 90 -14.34 10.86 -8.38
N HIS A 91 -13.32 11.11 -7.55
CA HIS A 91 -13.51 11.75 -6.25
C HIS A 91 -14.25 13.06 -6.52
N ARG A 92 -15.56 13.11 -6.24
CA ARG A 92 -16.29 14.38 -6.17
C ARG A 92 -15.63 15.10 -5.01
N GLY A 93 -14.76 16.06 -5.33
CA GLY A 93 -13.97 16.78 -4.35
C GLY A 93 -14.88 17.34 -3.28
N SER A 94 -14.79 16.81 -2.07
CA SER A 94 -15.11 17.57 -0.88
C SER A 94 -13.88 18.40 -0.56
N ASP A 95 -13.63 19.43 -1.37
CA ASP A 95 -12.83 20.57 -0.91
C ASP A 95 -13.71 21.29 0.12
N THR A 96 -13.38 21.09 1.40
CA THR A 96 -13.92 21.84 2.54
C THR A 96 -12.76 22.27 3.41
#